data_AF-A0A9W8AN17-F1
#
_entry.id   AF-A0A9W8AN17-F1
#
_cell.length_a   1.000
_cell.length_b   1.000
_cell.length_c   1.000
_cell.angle_alpha   90.00
_cell.angle_beta   90.00
_cell.angle_gamma   90.00
#
_symmetry.space_group_name_H-M   'P 1'
#
loop_
_entity.id
_entity.type
_entity.pdbx_description
1 polymer ?
#
loop_
_entity_poly.entity_id
_entity_poly.type
_entity_poly.pdbx_seq_one_letter_code
_entity_poly.pdbx_strand_id
1 'polypeptide(L)'
;MTHCNMESNTPTDTTQPPEAVLAVPDQISAFQFPYQPYDIQEQFMKNLYETLEKGRIGIFESPTGTGKTLSLVCGALKWLEDHVRRLDITKAELQKQLVESNETGEPDWVLFQDLNVRIRDQQARREAMRERQQQRRDRVEEWETRRR
;
A
#
# COMPACT_ATOMS: atom_id res chain seq x y z
N MET A 1 40.68 -5.02 -13.94
CA MET A 1 39.63 -4.07 -13.52
C MET A 1 38.30 -4.64 -13.98
N THR A 2 37.63 -5.41 -13.12
CA THR A 2 36.36 -6.05 -13.47
C THR A 2 35.24 -5.20 -12.90
N HIS A 3 34.51 -4.51 -13.78
CA HIS A 3 33.28 -3.80 -13.42
C HIS A 3 32.22 -4.82 -13.01
N CYS A 4 31.78 -4.76 -11.76
CA CYS A 4 30.61 -5.49 -11.29
C CYS A 4 29.37 -4.62 -11.58
N ASN A 5 28.58 -5.03 -12.57
CA ASN A 5 27.26 -4.45 -12.83
C ASN A 5 26.36 -4.63 -11.60
N MET A 6 25.90 -3.51 -11.02
CA MET A 6 24.78 -3.51 -10.08
C MET A 6 23.47 -3.46 -10.88
N GLU A 7 23.02 -4.61 -11.36
CA GLU A 7 21.64 -4.75 -11.83
C GLU A 7 20.71 -4.73 -10.61
N SER A 8 19.99 -3.62 -10.45
CA SER A 8 18.93 -3.45 -9.47
C SER A 8 17.71 -4.29 -9.88
N ASN A 9 17.76 -5.60 -9.60
CA ASN A 9 16.57 -6.43 -9.62
C ASN A 9 15.71 -6.07 -8.39
N THR A 10 14.67 -5.28 -8.61
CA THR A 10 13.57 -5.14 -7.65
C THR A 10 12.82 -6.47 -7.59
N PRO A 11 12.75 -7.15 -6.43
CA PRO A 11 11.93 -8.34 -6.33
C PRO A 11 10.47 -7.90 -6.29
N THR A 12 9.74 -8.20 -7.37
CA THR A 12 8.28 -8.13 -7.40
C THR A 12 7.75 -9.18 -6.42
N ASP A 13 7.24 -8.72 -5.28
CA ASP A 13 6.72 -9.54 -4.17
C ASP A 13 5.34 -10.13 -4.54
N THR A 14 5.33 -11.32 -5.15
CA THR A 14 4.11 -12.04 -5.58
C THR A 14 3.54 -12.94 -4.46
N THR A 15 3.29 -12.42 -3.26
CA THR A 15 2.66 -13.23 -2.19
C THR A 15 1.58 -12.49 -1.38
N GLN A 16 1.05 -11.39 -1.90
CA GLN A 16 -0.29 -10.92 -1.52
C GLN A 16 -1.30 -11.47 -2.53
N PRO A 17 -2.45 -12.04 -2.11
CA PRO A 17 -3.61 -12.08 -3.02
C PRO A 17 -3.77 -10.65 -3.55
N PRO A 18 -4.02 -10.43 -4.85
CA PRO A 18 -4.07 -9.08 -5.39
C PRO A 18 -5.20 -8.34 -4.70
N GLU A 19 -4.87 -7.60 -3.65
CA GLU A 19 -5.71 -6.56 -3.11
C GLU A 19 -5.92 -5.63 -4.31
N ALA A 20 -7.15 -5.59 -4.82
CA ALA A 20 -7.44 -4.92 -6.08
C ALA A 20 -6.86 -3.51 -6.02
N VAL A 21 -5.79 -3.28 -6.80
CA VAL A 21 -5.04 -2.02 -6.78
C VAL A 21 -6.02 -0.91 -7.15
N LEU A 22 -6.12 0.11 -6.30
CA LEU A 22 -7.00 1.23 -6.58
C LEU A 22 -6.45 1.98 -7.79
N ALA A 23 -7.31 2.15 -8.81
CA ALA A 23 -6.96 2.99 -9.94
C ALA A 23 -6.89 4.45 -9.48
N VAL A 24 -5.86 5.17 -9.92
CA VAL A 24 -5.76 6.61 -9.67
C VAL A 24 -6.97 7.28 -10.32
N PRO A 25 -7.71 8.16 -9.62
CA PRO A 25 -8.85 8.84 -10.21
C PRO A 25 -8.44 9.69 -11.42
N ASP A 26 -9.03 9.41 -12.58
CA ASP A 26 -8.79 10.19 -13.80
C ASP A 26 -9.35 11.61 -13.69
N GLN A 27 -10.51 11.74 -13.04
CA GLN A 27 -11.25 12.98 -12.91
C GLN A 27 -10.85 13.77 -11.68
N ILE A 28 -10.50 15.04 -11.88
CA ILE A 28 -10.11 15.98 -10.82
C ILE A 28 -11.19 16.13 -9.75
N SER A 29 -12.46 16.15 -10.16
CA SER A 29 -13.61 16.30 -9.24
C SER A 29 -13.66 15.21 -8.17
N ALA A 30 -13.04 14.05 -8.41
CA ALA A 30 -12.93 12.98 -7.44
C ALA A 30 -12.14 13.38 -6.19
N PHE A 31 -11.19 14.33 -6.29
CA PHE A 31 -10.38 14.80 -5.18
C PHE A 31 -11.07 15.85 -4.30
N GLN A 32 -12.31 16.24 -4.64
CA GLN A 32 -13.12 17.20 -3.87
C GLN A 32 -12.39 18.53 -3.60
N PHE A 33 -11.58 18.99 -4.56
CA PHE A 33 -10.88 20.27 -4.46
C PHE A 33 -11.91 21.41 -4.53
N PRO A 34 -11.84 22.43 -3.64
CA PRO A 34 -12.91 23.42 -3.49
C PRO A 34 -13.07 24.39 -4.67
N TYR A 35 -12.07 24.46 -5.55
CA TYR A 35 -12.03 25.31 -6.74
C TYR A 35 -11.47 24.50 -7.92
N GLN A 36 -11.41 25.09 -9.12
CA GLN A 36 -10.66 24.46 -10.21
C GLN A 36 -9.17 24.46 -9.88
N PRO A 37 -8.52 23.30 -9.69
CA PRO A 37 -7.11 23.27 -9.38
C PRO A 37 -6.26 23.61 -10.61
N TYR A 38 -5.05 24.11 -10.35
CA TYR A 38 -4.03 24.24 -11.38
C TYR A 38 -3.50 22.85 -11.77
N ASP A 39 -2.98 22.71 -12.99
CA ASP A 39 -2.42 21.45 -13.49
C ASP A 39 -1.36 20.85 -12.54
N ILE A 40 -0.53 21.70 -11.93
CA ILE A 40 0.49 21.26 -10.96
C ILE A 40 -0.13 20.69 -9.68
N GLN A 41 -1.27 21.20 -9.23
CA GLN A 41 -2.00 20.69 -8.07
C GLN A 41 -2.68 19.35 -8.39
N GLU A 42 -3.23 19.21 -9.60
CA GLU A 42 -3.78 17.95 -10.08
C GLU A 42 -2.70 16.87 -10.15
N GLN A 43 -1.57 17.15 -10.80
CA GLN A 43 -0.43 16.23 -10.87
C GLN A 43 0.08 15.86 -9.48
N PHE A 44 0.16 16.83 -8.57
CA PHE A 44 0.53 16.58 -7.17
C PHE A 44 -0.43 15.58 -6.52
N MET A 45 -1.75 15.79 -6.63
CA MET A 45 -2.76 14.90 -6.04
C MET A 45 -2.72 13.48 -6.62
N LYS A 46 -2.58 13.36 -7.95
CA LYS A 46 -2.49 12.07 -8.65
C LYS A 46 -1.23 11.30 -8.25
N ASN A 47 -0.07 11.96 -8.23
CA ASN A 47 1.19 11.34 -7.85
C ASN A 47 1.22 10.96 -6.37
N LEU A 48 0.61 11.77 -5.50
CA LEU A 48 0.43 11.45 -4.08
C LEU A 48 -0.43 10.20 -3.91
N TYR A 49 -1.60 10.15 -4.56
CA TYR A 49 -2.51 9.00 -4.50
C TYR A 49 -1.80 7.71 -4.93
N GLU A 50 -1.09 7.76 -6.07
CA GLU A 50 -0.36 6.60 -6.58
C GLU A 50 0.76 6.15 -5.62
N THR A 51 1.45 7.10 -5.00
CA THR A 51 2.52 6.80 -4.03
C THR A 51 1.97 6.12 -2.78
N LEU A 52 0.83 6.61 -2.27
CA LEU A 52 0.12 6.01 -1.14
C LEU A 52 -0.34 4.59 -1.48
N GLU A 53 -0.95 4.39 -2.64
CA GLU A 53 -1.43 3.08 -3.08
C GLU A 53 -0.30 2.06 -3.25
N LYS A 54 0.87 2.51 -3.73
CA LYS A 54 2.06 1.64 -3.85
C LYS A 54 2.80 1.43 -2.53
N GLY A 55 2.38 2.07 -1.43
CA GLY A 55 3.07 2.01 -0.13
C GLY A 55 4.52 2.51 -0.20
N ARG A 56 4.80 3.50 -1.06
CA ARG A 56 6.17 4.03 -1.29
C ARG A 56 6.37 5.37 -0.57
N ILE A 57 7.64 5.77 -0.47
CA ILE A 57 8.00 7.12 -0.04
C ILE A 57 8.03 8.03 -1.28
N GLY A 58 7.32 9.15 -1.23
CA GLY A 58 7.33 10.17 -2.28
C GLY A 58 7.89 11.50 -1.78
N ILE A 59 8.74 12.13 -2.59
CA ILE A 59 9.30 13.46 -2.33
C ILE A 59 8.60 14.43 -3.28
N PHE A 60 7.84 15.38 -2.72
CA PHE A 60 7.01 16.29 -3.50
C PHE A 60 7.42 17.76 -3.29
N GLU A 61 8.02 18.33 -4.33
CA GLU A 61 8.35 19.75 -4.46
C GLU A 61 7.18 20.47 -5.15
N SER A 62 6.81 21.65 -4.67
CA SER A 62 5.87 22.53 -5.37
C SER A 62 6.25 23.99 -5.13
N PRO A 63 6.02 24.89 -6.10
CA PRO A 63 6.22 26.32 -5.90
C PRO A 63 5.45 26.84 -4.67
N THR A 64 6.00 27.83 -3.97
CA THR A 64 5.34 28.45 -2.82
C THR A 64 4.09 29.20 -3.26
N GLY A 65 3.01 29.12 -2.48
CA GLY A 65 1.75 29.83 -2.75
C GLY A 65 0.75 29.09 -3.63
N THR A 66 1.08 27.90 -4.15
CA THR A 66 0.16 27.10 -4.98
C THR A 66 -0.67 26.09 -4.17
N GLY A 67 -0.93 26.35 -2.89
CA GLY A 67 -1.84 25.51 -2.09
C GLY A 67 -1.38 24.07 -1.84
N LYS A 68 -0.06 23.82 -1.68
CA LYS A 68 0.51 22.48 -1.39
C LYS A 68 -0.25 21.73 -0.29
N THR A 69 -0.52 22.41 0.83
CA THR A 69 -1.25 21.83 1.96
C THR A 69 -2.62 21.33 1.55
N LEU A 70 -3.36 22.12 0.77
CA LEU A 70 -4.70 21.76 0.32
C LEU A 70 -4.65 20.58 -0.67
N SER A 71 -3.74 20.60 -1.65
CA SER A 71 -3.54 19.48 -2.57
C SER A 71 -3.14 18.20 -1.84
N LEU A 72 -2.27 18.29 -0.84
CA LEU A 72 -1.87 17.14 -0.02
C LEU A 72 -3.05 16.56 0.76
N VAL A 73 -3.85 17.41 1.41
CA VAL A 73 -5.03 16.98 2.17
C VAL A 73 -6.08 16.35 1.25
N CYS A 74 -6.44 16.99 0.14
CA CYS A 74 -7.40 16.46 -0.82
C CYS A 74 -6.95 15.12 -1.41
N GLY A 75 -5.68 15.01 -1.83
CA GLY A 75 -5.11 13.76 -2.34
C GLY A 75 -5.11 12.63 -1.32
N ALA A 76 -4.67 12.91 -0.09
CA ALA A 76 -4.61 11.91 0.98
C ALA A 76 -5.99 11.46 1.46
N LEU A 77 -6.94 12.39 1.64
CA LEU A 77 -8.30 12.08 2.04
C LEU A 77 -9.02 11.24 0.98
N LYS A 78 -8.84 11.57 -0.30
CA LYS A 78 -9.44 10.80 -1.38
C LYS A 78 -8.91 9.36 -1.40
N TRP A 79 -7.60 9.17 -1.27
CA TRP A 79 -7.03 7.83 -1.16
C TRP A 79 -7.57 7.08 0.06
N LEU A 80 -7.67 7.74 1.21
CA LEU A 80 -8.19 7.13 2.44
C LEU A 80 -9.65 6.68 2.29
N GLU A 81 -10.51 7.51 1.69
CA GLU A 81 -11.92 7.17 1.44
C GLU A 81 -12.05 5.93 0.55
N ASP A 82 -11.30 5.89 -0.55
CA ASP A 82 -11.29 4.75 -1.47
C ASP A 82 -10.73 3.49 -0.81
N HIS A 83 -9.69 3.65 0.01
CA HIS A 83 -9.08 2.55 0.75
C HIS A 83 -10.06 1.95 1.75
N VAL A 84 -10.74 2.77 2.57
CA VAL A 84 -11.75 2.29 3.52
C VAL A 84 -12.91 1.60 2.80
N ARG A 85 -13.43 2.21 1.72
CA ARG A 85 -14.48 1.60 0.90
C ARG A 85 -14.06 0.23 0.35
N ARG A 86 -12.82 0.09 -0.14
CA ARG A 86 -12.28 -1.19 -0.62
C ARG A 86 -12.28 -2.25 0.49
N LEU A 87 -11.88 -1.88 1.71
CA LEU A 87 -11.88 -2.79 2.85
C LEU A 87 -13.30 -3.24 3.22
N ASP A 88 -14.27 -2.33 3.22
CA ASP A 88 -15.67 -2.66 3.52
C ASP A 88 -16.26 -3.63 2.49
N ILE A 89 -16.02 -3.38 1.20
CA ILE A 89 -16.46 -4.28 0.11
C ILE A 89 -15.80 -5.66 0.25
N THR A 90 -14.49 -5.68 0.49
CA THR A 90 -13.74 -6.94 0.66
C THR A 90 -14.25 -7.73 1.86
N LYS A 91 -14.54 -7.06 2.97
CA LYS A 91 -15.11 -7.68 4.17
C LYS A 91 -16.50 -8.28 3.90
N ALA A 92 -17.37 -7.54 3.23
CA ALA A 92 -18.71 -8.01 2.87
C ALA A 92 -18.66 -9.23 1.94
N GLU A 93 -17.76 -9.22 0.94
CA GLU A 93 -17.57 -10.34 0.02
C GLU A 93 -17.01 -11.58 0.75
N LEU A 94 -16.02 -11.41 1.63
CA LEU A 94 -15.51 -12.50 2.46
C LEU A 94 -16.59 -13.10 3.35
N GLN A 95 -17.45 -12.27 3.97
CA GLN A 95 -18.57 -12.76 4.78
C GLN A 95 -19.54 -13.59 3.94
N LYS A 96 -19.87 -13.12 2.72
CA LYS A 96 -20.74 -13.85 1.80
C LYS A 96 -20.13 -15.20 1.40
N GLN A 97 -18.85 -15.21 1.00
CA GLN A 97 -18.14 -16.44 0.65
C GLN A 97 -18.08 -17.43 1.82
N LEU A 98 -17.90 -16.94 3.06
CA LEU A 98 -17.89 -17.77 4.25
C LEU A 98 -19.25 -18.47 4.47
N VAL A 99 -20.36 -17.74 4.25
CA VAL A 99 -21.71 -18.29 4.35
C VAL A 99 -22.00 -19.29 3.23
N GLU A 100 -21.58 -18.99 2.00
CA GLU A 100 -21.80 -19.85 0.83
C GLU A 100 -20.97 -21.13 0.85
N SER A 101 -19.76 -21.09 1.43
CA SER A 101 -18.85 -22.24 1.54
C SER A 101 -19.13 -23.15 2.75
N ASN A 102 -20.12 -22.83 3.59
CA ASN A 102 -20.49 -23.64 4.75
C ASN A 102 -21.33 -24.88 4.36
N GLU A 103 -20.76 -25.76 3.54
CA GLU A 103 -21.42 -26.98 3.04
C GLU A 103 -21.70 -28.00 4.17
N THR A 104 -20.91 -27.97 5.25
CA THR A 104 -21.00 -28.90 6.39
C THR A 104 -21.90 -28.40 7.52
N GLY A 105 -22.43 -27.17 7.44
CA GLY A 105 -23.28 -26.59 8.48
C GLY A 105 -22.53 -26.30 9.78
N GLU A 106 -21.23 -26.05 9.70
CA GLU A 106 -20.39 -25.76 10.84
C GLU A 106 -20.72 -24.39 11.45
N PRO A 107 -20.63 -24.23 12.78
CA PRO A 107 -20.85 -22.94 13.42
C PRO A 107 -19.80 -21.88 13.03
N ASP A 108 -20.19 -20.62 12.93
CA ASP A 108 -19.33 -19.47 12.55
C ASP A 108 -17.99 -19.40 13.31
N TRP A 109 -17.98 -19.78 14.60
CA TRP A 109 -16.77 -19.73 15.43
C TRP A 109 -15.73 -20.78 15.05
N VAL A 110 -16.14 -21.92 14.47
CA VAL A 110 -15.24 -22.98 13.98
C VAL A 110 -14.52 -22.48 12.73
N LEU A 111 -15.25 -21.90 11.78
CA LEU A 111 -14.70 -21.28 10.57
C LEU A 111 -13.76 -20.10 10.92
N PHE A 112 -14.11 -19.31 11.94
CA PHE A 112 -13.28 -18.21 12.43
C PHE A 112 -11.94 -18.70 13.01
N GLN A 113 -11.93 -19.86 13.68
CA GLN A 113 -10.71 -20.44 14.24
C GLN A 113 -9.73 -20.83 13.12
N ASP A 114 -10.21 -21.50 12.07
CA ASP A 114 -9.38 -21.88 10.92
C ASP A 114 -8.84 -20.66 10.18
N LEU A 115 -9.67 -19.62 10.01
CA LEU A 115 -9.25 -18.34 9.46
C LEU A 115 -8.15 -17.69 10.31
N ASN A 116 -8.31 -17.67 11.63
CA ASN A 116 -7.32 -17.10 12.56
C ASN A 116 -5.98 -17.82 12.53
N VAL A 117 -5.98 -19.14 12.30
CA VAL A 117 -4.74 -19.90 12.13
C VAL A 117 -4.05 -19.47 10.83
N ARG A 118 -4.78 -19.33 9.73
CA ARG A 118 -4.24 -18.87 8.44
C ARG A 118 -3.71 -17.44 8.51
N ILE A 119 -4.43 -16.53 9.18
CA ILE A 119 -4.01 -15.14 9.38
C ILE A 119 -2.68 -15.09 10.16
N ARG A 120 -2.57 -15.87 11.25
CA ARG A 120 -1.33 -15.95 12.05
C ARG A 120 -0.14 -16.45 11.25
N ASP A 121 -0.32 -17.50 10.44
CA ASP A 121 0.74 -18.01 9.55
C ASP A 121 1.18 -16.96 8.53
N GLN A 122 0.24 -16.23 7.91
CA GLN A 122 0.59 -15.13 7.01
C GLN A 122 1.33 -13.99 7.69
N GLN A 123 0.91 -13.60 8.90
CA GLN A 123 1.58 -12.55 9.67
C GLN A 123 3.02 -12.94 10.02
N ALA A 124 3.24 -14.17 10.49
CA ALA A 124 4.58 -14.68 10.79
C ALA A 124 5.50 -14.68 9.56
N ARG A 125 4.98 -15.05 8.38
CA ARG A 125 5.75 -14.97 7.12
C ARG A 125 6.14 -13.54 6.75
N ARG A 126 5.23 -12.57 6.93
CA ARG A 126 5.50 -11.15 6.66
C ARG A 126 6.53 -10.58 7.64
N GLU A 127 6.45 -10.93 8.91
CA GLU A 127 7.42 -10.52 9.93
C GLU A 127 8.80 -11.09 9.64
N ALA A 128 8.91 -12.39 9.34
CA ALA A 128 10.18 -13.01 8.96
C ALA A 128 10.83 -12.34 7.73
N MET A 129 10.02 -11.91 6.75
CA MET A 129 10.50 -11.14 5.60
C MET A 129 11.02 -9.74 5.99
N ARG A 130 10.33 -9.04 6.89
CA ARG A 130 10.79 -7.73 7.42
C ARG A 130 12.09 -7.87 8.19
N GLU A 131 12.23 -8.89 9.02
CA GLU A 131 13.47 -9.17 9.75
C GLU A 131 14.63 -9.43 8.79
N ARG A 132 14.42 -10.20 7.72
CA ARG A 132 15.44 -10.40 6.66
C ARG A 132 15.85 -9.10 6.00
N GLN A 133 14.89 -8.21 5.69
CA GLN A 133 15.18 -6.90 5.10
C GLN A 133 15.96 -6.03 6.09
N GLN A 134 15.61 -6.06 7.37
CA GLN A 134 16.30 -5.30 8.42
C GLN A 134 17.74 -5.78 8.59
N GLN A 135 17.96 -7.09 8.70
CA GLN A 135 19.31 -7.68 8.78
C GLN A 135 20.20 -7.30 7.59
N ARG A 136 19.61 -7.13 6.39
CA ARG A 136 20.35 -6.64 5.21
C ARG A 136 20.74 -5.18 5.35
N ARG A 137 19.85 -4.33 5.89
CA ARG A 137 20.14 -2.90 6.15
C ARG A 137 21.22 -2.75 7.21
N ASP A 138 21.09 -3.45 8.34
CA ASP A 138 22.06 -3.40 9.44
C ASP A 138 23.45 -3.85 8.98
N ARG A 139 23.51 -4.88 8.13
CA ARG A 139 24.78 -5.36 7.54
C ARG A 139 25.44 -4.32 6.63
N VAL A 140 24.64 -3.57 5.86
CA VAL A 140 25.15 -2.48 5.02
C VAL A 140 25.68 -1.35 5.90
N GLU A 141 24.93 -0.96 6.93
CA GLU A 141 25.33 0.07 7.89
C GLU A 141 26.61 -0.31 8.65
N GLU A 142 26.73 -1.55 9.09
CA GLU A 142 27.94 -2.08 9.75
C GLU A 142 29.14 -2.01 8.80
N TRP A 143 28.94 -2.37 7.53
CA TRP A 143 29.99 -2.29 6.51
C TRP A 143 30.41 -0.84 6.21
N GLU A 144 29.46 0.10 6.13
CA GLU A 144 29.73 1.52 5.95
C GLU A 144 30.48 2.11 7.15
N THR A 145 30.11 1.73 8.36
CA THR A 145 30.74 2.21 9.60
C THR A 145 32.18 1.72 9.71
N ARG A 146 32.47 0.47 9.34
CA ARG A 146 33.81 -0.12 9.35
C ARG A 146 34.75 0.47 8.29
N ARG A 147 34.18 1.05 7.23
CA ARG A 147 34.93 1.67 6.12
C ARG A 147 35.29 3.13 6.41
N ARG A 148 34.64 3.76 7.40
CA ARG A 148 34.90 5.13 7.86
C ARG A 148 36.05 5.16 8.87
#